data_AF-A0A7L5RSX6-F1
#
_entry.id   AF-A0A7L5RSX6-F1
#
_cell.length_a   1.000
_cell.length_b   1.000
_cell.length_c   1.000
_cell.angle_alpha   90.00
_cell.angle_beta   90.00
_cell.angle_gamma   90.00
#
_symmetry.space_group_name_H-M   'P 1'
#
loop_
_entity.id
_entity.type
_entity.pdbx_description
1 polymer ?
#
loop_
_entity_poly.entity_id
_entity_poly.type
_entity_poly.pdbx_seq_one_letter_code
_entity_poly.pdbx_strand_id
1 'polypeptide(L)'
;MSTSADELEKRLPGDLAMWFFILAELTVFGLLIMTFAVTQRVSGSAFATSRALLDGSTGLALTLSLLTSGFFAARAMLLVRRGCGRDACGWLLAALACGCIYVVLKGREYAHLLDAGLGLEYDRFFTLYWILSGFHFLHVLPGLLLFGWLALRCRRGVYDRGRHSELESCVLYWHMIDLVWVLLFPLLYLQR
;
A
#
# COMPACT_ATOMS: atom_id res chain seq x y z
N MET A 1 38.23 29.52 -10.44
CA MET A 1 37.17 28.81 -11.19
C MET A 1 37.06 27.39 -10.63
N SER A 2 36.27 27.22 -9.57
CA SER A 2 35.92 25.91 -8.99
C SER A 2 34.42 25.73 -9.19
N THR A 3 34.06 25.13 -10.32
CA THR A 3 32.69 24.86 -10.73
C THR A 3 32.72 23.45 -11.30
N SER A 4 32.45 22.44 -10.46
CA SER A 4 31.95 21.13 -10.93
C SER A 4 31.64 20.12 -9.82
N ALA A 5 32.04 20.32 -8.57
CA ALA A 5 31.84 19.30 -7.53
C ALA A 5 30.50 19.41 -6.75
N ASP A 6 29.73 20.48 -6.95
CA ASP A 6 28.53 20.78 -6.14
C ASP A 6 27.20 20.45 -6.86
N GLU A 7 27.24 20.04 -8.15
CA GLU A 7 26.04 19.90 -9.00
C GLU A 7 25.50 18.46 -9.15
N LEU A 8 25.95 17.52 -8.33
CA LEU A 8 25.41 16.15 -8.35
C LEU A 8 25.04 15.63 -6.97
N GLU A 9 24.60 16.54 -6.09
CA GLU A 9 23.77 16.14 -4.95
C GLU A 9 22.39 15.77 -5.49
N LYS A 10 22.30 14.61 -6.13
CA LYS A 10 21.07 13.96 -6.54
C LYS A 10 20.35 13.56 -5.25
N ARG A 11 19.73 14.55 -4.60
CA ARG A 11 19.01 14.36 -3.34
C ARG A 11 18.02 13.23 -3.57
N LEU A 12 18.16 12.17 -2.79
CA LEU A 12 17.24 11.06 -2.85
C LEU A 12 15.82 11.64 -2.68
N PRO A 13 14.87 11.23 -3.54
CA PRO A 13 13.48 11.61 -3.34
C PRO A 13 13.05 11.08 -1.96
N GLY A 14 12.65 11.99 -1.07
CA GLY A 14 12.33 11.70 0.34
C GLY A 14 13.54 11.68 1.30
N ASP A 15 13.24 11.85 2.58
CA ASP A 15 14.27 11.86 3.63
C ASP A 15 14.94 10.47 3.78
N LEU A 16 16.23 10.43 4.13
CA LEU A 16 17.02 9.20 4.23
C LEU A 16 16.44 8.25 5.30
N ALA A 17 15.85 8.82 6.35
CA ALA A 17 15.10 8.08 7.36
C ALA A 17 13.90 7.30 6.80
N MET A 18 13.18 7.85 5.81
CA MET A 18 12.04 7.19 5.17
C MET A 18 12.49 5.94 4.41
N TRP A 19 13.65 5.98 3.74
CA TRP A 19 14.19 4.83 3.04
C TRP A 19 14.57 3.68 3.98
N PHE A 20 15.21 3.98 5.11
CA PHE A 20 15.48 2.97 6.14
C PHE A 20 14.21 2.34 6.69
N PHE A 21 13.18 3.16 6.95
CA PHE A 21 11.88 2.68 7.40
C PHE A 21 11.22 1.77 6.35
N ILE A 22 11.18 2.20 5.08
CA ILE A 22 10.64 1.41 3.95
C ILE A 22 11.36 0.06 3.83
N LEU A 23 12.70 0.03 3.91
CA LEU A 23 13.46 -1.20 3.81
C LEU A 23 13.22 -2.14 5.00
N ALA A 24 13.07 -1.59 6.21
CA ALA A 24 12.73 -2.37 7.40
C ALA A 24 11.35 -3.04 7.24
N GLU A 25 10.34 -2.27 6.84
CA GLU A 25 8.99 -2.79 6.59
C GLU A 25 8.98 -3.85 5.47
N LEU A 26 9.66 -3.59 4.35
CA LEU A 26 9.78 -4.55 3.26
C LEU A 26 10.47 -5.85 3.70
N THR A 27 11.42 -5.78 4.64
CA THR A 27 12.07 -6.97 5.19
C THR A 27 11.09 -7.80 6.02
N VAL A 28 10.28 -7.15 6.87
CA VAL A 28 9.24 -7.83 7.67
C VAL A 28 8.19 -8.48 6.76
N PHE A 29 7.67 -7.75 5.77
CA PHE A 29 6.75 -8.31 4.78
C PHE A 29 7.39 -9.44 3.98
N GLY A 30 8.64 -9.28 3.56
CA GLY A 30 9.39 -10.29 2.82
C GLY A 30 9.52 -11.59 3.61
N LEU A 31 9.85 -11.51 4.91
CA LEU A 31 9.90 -12.67 5.80
C LEU A 31 8.53 -13.35 5.93
N LEU A 32 7.46 -12.58 6.17
CA LEU A 32 6.10 -13.14 6.28
C LEU A 32 5.64 -13.81 4.97
N ILE A 33 5.91 -13.18 3.82
CA ILE A 33 5.64 -13.73 2.49
C ILE A 33 6.43 -15.01 2.27
N MET A 34 7.72 -15.05 2.63
CA MET A 34 8.53 -16.27 2.53
C MET A 34 7.99 -17.39 3.43
N THR A 35 7.62 -17.09 4.67
CA THR A 35 6.99 -18.06 5.58
C THR A 35 5.69 -18.61 4.99
N PHE A 36 4.85 -17.75 4.41
CA PHE A 36 3.63 -18.18 3.72
C PHE A 36 3.94 -19.09 2.52
N ALA A 37 4.87 -18.68 1.66
CA ALA A 37 5.25 -19.44 0.46
C ALA A 37 5.84 -20.82 0.81
N VAL A 38 6.68 -20.92 1.84
CA VAL A 38 7.24 -22.19 2.30
C VAL A 38 6.15 -23.08 2.90
N THR A 39 5.29 -22.54 3.77
CA THR A 39 4.21 -23.30 4.42
C THR A 39 3.22 -23.85 3.40
N GLN A 40 2.92 -23.05 2.37
CA GLN A 40 2.08 -23.45 1.25
C GLN A 40 2.67 -24.64 0.48
N ARG A 41 3.99 -24.66 0.23
CA ARG A 41 4.65 -25.78 -0.45
C ARG A 41 4.62 -27.07 0.37
N VAL A 42 4.70 -26.96 1.70
CA VAL A 42 4.69 -28.11 2.61
C VAL A 42 3.28 -28.68 2.81
N SER A 43 2.24 -27.84 2.80
CA SER A 43 0.85 -28.21 3.18
C SER A 43 -0.13 -28.22 2.00
N GLY A 44 0.36 -28.40 0.78
CA GLY A 44 -0.29 -27.98 -0.48
C GLY A 44 -1.77 -28.33 -0.69
N SER A 45 -2.25 -29.52 -0.29
CA SER A 45 -3.64 -29.93 -0.52
C SER A 45 -4.65 -29.26 0.44
N ALA A 46 -4.27 -29.02 1.69
CA ALA A 46 -5.11 -28.29 2.66
C ALA A 46 -5.22 -26.80 2.30
N PHE A 47 -4.12 -26.22 1.83
CA PHE A 47 -4.06 -24.81 1.41
C PHE A 47 -4.93 -24.50 0.19
N ALA A 48 -5.01 -25.42 -0.78
CA ALA A 48 -5.86 -25.25 -1.96
C ALA A 48 -7.36 -25.20 -1.58
N THR A 49 -7.77 -26.01 -0.60
CA THR A 49 -9.16 -26.06 -0.11
C THR A 49 -9.52 -24.77 0.64
N SER A 50 -8.67 -24.34 1.56
CA SER A 50 -8.86 -23.09 2.32
C SER A 50 -8.83 -21.85 1.42
N ARG A 51 -8.02 -21.86 0.35
CA ARG A 51 -7.97 -20.78 -0.65
C ARG A 51 -9.24 -20.67 -1.48
N ALA A 52 -9.89 -21.78 -1.82
CA ALA A 52 -11.13 -21.78 -2.59
C ALA A 52 -12.30 -21.11 -1.85
N LEU A 53 -12.19 -20.94 -0.53
CA LEU A 53 -13.15 -20.21 0.30
C LEU A 53 -13.02 -18.69 0.15
N LEU A 54 -11.92 -18.20 -0.41
CA LEU A 54 -11.72 -16.79 -0.73
C LEU A 54 -12.30 -16.47 -2.10
N ASP A 55 -13.03 -15.36 -2.18
CA ASP A 55 -13.55 -14.87 -3.45
C ASP A 55 -12.46 -14.09 -4.22
N GLY A 56 -11.97 -14.70 -5.31
CA GLY A 56 -10.98 -14.10 -6.19
C GLY A 56 -11.46 -12.80 -6.86
N SER A 57 -12.78 -12.62 -7.04
CA SER A 57 -13.32 -11.39 -7.64
C SER A 57 -13.20 -10.20 -6.67
N THR A 58 -13.45 -10.43 -5.38
CA THR A 58 -13.17 -9.46 -4.31
C THR A 58 -11.68 -9.12 -4.23
N GLY A 59 -10.80 -10.13 -4.32
CA GLY A 59 -9.35 -9.90 -4.38
C GLY A 59 -8.92 -9.01 -5.56
N LEU A 60 -9.52 -9.21 -6.72
CA LEU A 60 -9.25 -8.39 -7.92
C LEU A 60 -9.77 -6.95 -7.74
N ALA A 61 -10.98 -6.79 -7.20
CA ALA A 61 -11.54 -5.46 -6.90
C ALA A 61 -10.68 -4.67 -5.90
N LEU A 62 -10.18 -5.32 -4.84
CA LEU A 62 -9.26 -4.74 -3.88
C LEU A 62 -7.98 -4.24 -4.56
N THR A 63 -7.40 -5.07 -5.43
CA THR A 63 -6.16 -4.78 -6.16
C THR A 63 -6.35 -3.60 -7.10
N LEU A 64 -7.40 -3.62 -7.93
CA LEU A 64 -7.72 -2.49 -8.81
C LEU A 64 -7.93 -1.18 -8.04
N SER A 65 -8.58 -1.23 -6.88
CA SER A 65 -8.80 -0.05 -6.04
C SER A 65 -7.48 0.56 -5.56
N LEU A 66 -6.55 -0.27 -5.09
CA LEU A 66 -5.23 0.17 -4.62
C LEU A 66 -4.36 0.71 -5.76
N LEU A 67 -4.27 0.01 -6.89
CA LEU A 67 -3.51 0.46 -8.06
C LEU A 67 -4.05 1.80 -8.59
N THR A 68 -5.38 1.94 -8.64
CA THR A 68 -6.02 3.20 -9.06
C THR A 68 -5.70 4.33 -8.08
N SER A 69 -5.70 4.05 -6.78
CA SER A 69 -5.24 4.99 -5.75
C SER A 69 -3.79 5.41 -5.96
N GLY A 70 -2.89 4.46 -6.21
CA GLY A 70 -1.48 4.71 -6.50
C GLY A 70 -1.28 5.60 -7.73
N PHE A 71 -2.02 5.34 -8.81
CA PHE A 71 -2.01 6.17 -10.01
C PHE A 71 -2.43 7.62 -9.73
N PHE A 72 -3.51 7.83 -8.96
CA PHE A 72 -3.94 9.18 -8.58
C PHE A 72 -2.92 9.90 -7.70
N ALA A 73 -2.27 9.19 -6.76
CA ALA A 73 -1.21 9.75 -5.93
C ALA A 73 0.01 10.17 -6.78
N ALA A 74 0.40 9.36 -7.76
CA ALA A 74 1.48 9.71 -8.70
C ALA A 74 1.13 10.96 -9.55
N ARG A 75 -0.12 11.07 -10.02
CA ARG A 75 -0.61 12.25 -10.76
C ARG A 75 -0.61 13.50 -9.88
N ALA A 76 -0.99 13.39 -8.62
CA ALA A 76 -0.92 14.49 -7.65
C ALA A 76 0.53 14.98 -7.47
N MET A 77 1.49 14.06 -7.30
CA MET A 77 2.91 14.41 -7.17
C MET A 77 3.43 15.16 -8.40
N LEU A 78 3.06 14.72 -9.60
CA LEU A 78 3.46 15.38 -10.83
C LEU A 78 2.92 16.82 -10.92
N LEU A 79 1.69 17.07 -10.47
CA LEU A 79 1.11 18.42 -10.45
C LEU A 79 1.77 19.32 -9.40
N VAL A 80 2.07 18.79 -8.22
CA VAL A 80 2.83 19.52 -7.20
C VAL A 80 4.22 19.91 -7.69
N ARG A 81 4.91 19.01 -8.39
CA ARG A 81 6.22 19.30 -9.02
C ARG A 81 6.15 20.38 -10.11
N ARG A 82 4.98 20.60 -10.72
CA ARG A 82 4.74 21.64 -11.73
C ARG A 82 4.25 22.97 -11.14
N GLY A 83 4.15 23.09 -9.82
CA GLY A 83 3.60 24.27 -9.15
C GLY A 83 2.07 24.37 -9.17
N CYS A 84 1.36 23.30 -9.59
CA CYS A 84 -0.10 23.25 -9.61
C CYS A 84 -0.64 22.57 -8.34
N GLY A 85 -0.26 23.10 -7.16
CA GLY A 85 -0.56 22.47 -5.87
C GLY A 85 -2.06 22.37 -5.54
N ARG A 86 -2.89 23.32 -6.00
CA ARG A 86 -4.36 23.27 -5.81
C ARG A 86 -5.00 22.14 -6.61
N ASP A 87 -4.57 21.92 -7.84
CA ASP A 87 -5.12 20.85 -8.69
C ASP A 87 -4.73 19.47 -8.15
N ALA A 88 -3.54 19.35 -7.56
CA ALA A 88 -3.10 18.13 -6.89
C ALA A 88 -4.01 17.71 -5.72
N CYS A 89 -4.70 18.66 -5.06
CA CYS A 89 -5.66 18.35 -4.00
C CYS A 89 -6.80 17.43 -4.51
N GLY A 90 -7.32 17.68 -5.72
CA GLY A 90 -8.38 16.85 -6.30
C GLY A 90 -7.94 15.41 -6.52
N TRP A 91 -6.71 15.23 -7.02
CA TRP A 91 -6.13 13.91 -7.25
C TRP A 91 -5.79 13.16 -5.95
N LEU A 92 -5.32 13.86 -4.90
CA LEU A 92 -5.12 13.24 -3.58
C LEU A 92 -6.44 12.82 -2.95
N LEU A 93 -7.51 13.60 -3.10
CA LEU A 93 -8.84 13.20 -2.64
C LEU A 93 -9.40 12.02 -3.42
N ALA A 94 -9.14 11.94 -4.72
CA ALA A 94 -9.49 10.77 -5.53
C ALA A 94 -8.72 9.52 -5.08
N ALA A 95 -7.42 9.64 -4.80
CA ALA A 95 -6.61 8.57 -4.23
C ALA A 95 -7.17 8.11 -2.87
N LEU A 96 -7.47 9.06 -1.98
CA LEU A 96 -8.09 8.79 -0.69
C LEU A 96 -9.42 8.03 -0.83
N ALA A 97 -10.28 8.43 -1.77
CA ALA A 97 -11.56 7.76 -2.01
C ALA A 97 -11.36 6.30 -2.46
N CYS A 98 -10.45 6.03 -3.40
CA CYS A 98 -10.10 4.67 -3.83
C CYS A 98 -9.51 3.84 -2.68
N GLY A 99 -8.68 4.44 -1.83
CA GLY A 99 -8.16 3.77 -0.65
C GLY A 99 -9.22 3.47 0.42
N CYS A 100 -10.21 4.35 0.60
CA CYS A 100 -11.37 4.08 1.45
C CYS A 100 -12.24 2.94 0.91
N ILE A 101 -12.43 2.86 -0.42
CA ILE A 101 -13.13 1.73 -1.06
C ILE A 101 -12.42 0.42 -0.73
N TYR A 102 -11.07 0.39 -0.84
CA TYR A 102 -10.28 -0.77 -0.46
C TYR A 102 -10.54 -1.17 1.01
N VAL A 103 -10.52 -0.21 1.94
CA VAL A 103 -10.75 -0.48 3.37
C VAL A 103 -12.15 -1.07 3.62
N VAL A 104 -13.18 -0.53 2.98
CA VAL A 104 -14.56 -1.02 3.13
C VAL A 104 -14.70 -2.43 2.55
N LEU A 105 -14.18 -2.67 1.34
CA LEU A 105 -14.21 -3.99 0.73
C LEU A 105 -13.47 -5.02 1.60
N LYS A 106 -12.29 -4.65 2.12
CA LYS A 106 -11.50 -5.55 2.95
C LYS A 106 -12.16 -5.83 4.30
N GLY A 107 -12.75 -4.80 4.92
CA GLY A 107 -13.51 -4.96 6.16
C GLY A 107 -14.73 -5.86 5.99
N ARG A 108 -15.43 -5.77 4.85
CA ARG A 108 -16.55 -6.68 4.53
C ARG A 108 -16.10 -8.12 4.32
N GLU A 109 -14.98 -8.33 3.63
CA GLU A 109 -14.39 -9.66 3.48
C GLU A 109 -14.02 -10.26 4.84
N TYR A 110 -13.41 -9.47 5.73
CA TYR A 110 -13.09 -9.91 7.09
C TYR A 110 -14.33 -10.27 7.91
N ALA A 111 -15.37 -9.44 7.86
CA ALA A 111 -16.64 -9.76 8.53
C ALA A 111 -17.23 -11.07 8.02
N HIS A 112 -17.30 -11.24 6.69
CA HIS A 112 -17.80 -12.47 6.08
C HIS A 112 -16.98 -13.72 6.46
N LEU A 113 -15.65 -13.61 6.49
CA LEU A 113 -14.78 -14.71 6.90
C LEU A 113 -14.96 -15.07 8.38
N LEU A 114 -15.11 -14.08 9.25
CA LEU A 114 -15.38 -14.31 10.67
C LEU A 114 -16.75 -14.96 10.91
N ASP A 115 -17.78 -14.48 10.20
CA ASP A 115 -19.13 -15.05 10.26
C ASP A 115 -19.16 -16.51 9.76
N ALA A 116 -18.30 -16.85 8.78
CA ALA A 116 -18.11 -18.21 8.31
C ALA A 116 -17.26 -19.09 9.23
N GLY A 117 -16.77 -18.57 10.37
CA GLY A 117 -15.92 -19.29 11.31
C GLY A 117 -14.46 -19.46 10.84
N LEU A 118 -14.05 -18.76 9.78
CA LEU A 118 -12.71 -18.83 9.18
C LEU A 118 -11.74 -17.86 9.86
N GLY A 119 -11.60 -18.01 11.17
CA GLY A 119 -10.74 -17.18 12.02
C GLY A 119 -9.26 -17.59 12.00
N LEU A 120 -8.47 -16.93 12.86
CA LEU A 120 -7.03 -17.21 13.05
C LEU A 120 -6.73 -18.66 13.42
N GLU A 121 -7.65 -19.34 14.12
CA GLU A 121 -7.47 -20.69 14.66
C GLU A 121 -7.97 -21.80 13.71
N TYR A 122 -8.55 -21.46 12.56
CA TYR A 122 -9.18 -22.43 11.67
C TYR A 122 -8.15 -23.38 11.02
N ASP A 123 -7.14 -22.81 10.35
CA ASP A 123 -6.05 -23.56 9.72
C ASP A 123 -4.85 -22.63 9.54
N ARG A 124 -3.66 -23.21 9.37
CA ARG A 124 -2.40 -22.48 9.14
C ARG A 124 -2.50 -21.51 7.97
N PHE A 125 -3.28 -21.83 6.93
CA PHE A 125 -3.55 -20.90 5.83
C PHE A 125 -4.22 -19.63 6.34
N PHE A 126 -5.33 -19.75 7.08
CA PHE A 126 -6.06 -18.61 7.61
C PHE A 126 -5.25 -17.86 8.67
N THR A 127 -4.51 -18.55 9.54
CA THR A 127 -3.61 -17.89 10.49
C THR A 127 -2.64 -16.94 9.77
N LEU A 128 -1.93 -17.44 8.76
CA LEU A 128 -0.97 -16.63 8.02
C LEU A 128 -1.65 -15.59 7.13
N TYR A 129 -2.81 -15.89 6.55
CA TYR A 129 -3.62 -14.93 5.79
C TYR A 129 -4.03 -13.74 6.67
N TRP A 130 -4.56 -13.99 7.88
CA TRP A 130 -4.99 -12.95 8.81
C TRP A 130 -3.82 -12.10 9.30
N ILE A 131 -2.68 -12.73 9.63
CA ILE A 131 -1.47 -11.99 10.04
C ILE A 131 -0.96 -11.13 8.89
N LEU A 132 -0.77 -11.70 7.70
CA LEU A 132 -0.17 -11.03 6.56
C LEU A 132 -1.07 -9.92 5.99
N SER A 133 -2.35 -10.23 5.77
CA SER A 133 -3.31 -9.25 5.27
C SER A 133 -3.68 -8.22 6.34
N GLY A 134 -3.78 -8.62 7.61
CA GLY A 134 -4.08 -7.71 8.72
C GLY A 134 -2.95 -6.73 8.98
N PHE A 135 -1.70 -7.20 8.93
CA PHE A 135 -0.52 -6.33 9.01
C PHE A 135 -0.51 -5.32 7.86
N HIS A 136 -0.79 -5.76 6.63
CA HIS A 136 -0.95 -4.83 5.51
C HIS A 136 -2.10 -3.85 5.73
N PHE A 137 -3.28 -4.32 6.14
CA PHE A 137 -4.43 -3.47 6.36
C PHE A 137 -4.13 -2.36 7.38
N LEU A 138 -3.39 -2.70 8.45
CA LEU A 138 -2.92 -1.73 9.43
C LEU A 138 -2.03 -0.65 8.81
N HIS A 139 -1.20 -0.96 7.81
CA HIS A 139 -0.34 0.01 7.11
C HIS A 139 -1.11 0.94 6.16
N VAL A 140 -2.19 0.45 5.56
CA VAL A 140 -3.04 1.26 4.67
C VAL A 140 -3.69 2.41 5.43
N LEU A 141 -4.10 2.19 6.69
CA LEU A 141 -4.82 3.19 7.49
C LEU A 141 -4.00 4.48 7.71
N PRO A 142 -2.74 4.46 8.21
CA PRO A 142 -1.88 5.64 8.24
C PRO A 142 -1.70 6.29 6.87
N GLY A 143 -1.55 5.50 5.81
CA GLY A 143 -1.43 6.02 4.45
C GLY A 143 -2.63 6.87 4.02
N LEU A 144 -3.86 6.44 4.33
CA LEU A 144 -5.07 7.21 4.06
C LEU A 144 -5.11 8.51 4.87
N LEU A 145 -4.73 8.46 6.14
CA LEU A 145 -4.63 9.65 6.98
C LEU A 145 -3.64 10.66 6.40
N LEU A 146 -2.49 10.18 5.90
CA LEU A 146 -1.49 11.02 5.24
C LEU A 146 -2.02 11.64 3.94
N PHE A 147 -2.77 10.90 3.12
CA PHE A 147 -3.43 11.48 1.93
C PHE A 147 -4.44 12.58 2.27
N GLY A 148 -5.27 12.37 3.30
CA GLY A 148 -6.17 13.41 3.79
C GLY A 148 -5.41 14.66 4.28
N TRP A 149 -4.33 14.45 5.03
CA TRP A 149 -3.49 15.54 5.52
C TRP A 149 -2.79 16.31 4.40
N LEU A 150 -2.22 15.62 3.41
CA LEU A 150 -1.60 16.22 2.24
C LEU A 150 -2.62 16.97 1.38
N ALA A 151 -3.82 16.43 1.17
CA ALA A 151 -4.88 17.11 0.44
C ALA A 151 -5.23 18.46 1.10
N LEU A 152 -5.34 18.49 2.43
CA LEU A 152 -5.56 19.74 3.18
C LEU A 152 -4.42 20.74 3.03
N ARG A 153 -3.17 20.28 3.04
CA ARG A 153 -1.96 21.10 2.84
C ARG A 153 -1.89 21.66 1.41
N CYS A 154 -2.18 20.84 0.40
CA CYS A 154 -2.32 21.25 -1.00
C CYS A 154 -3.40 22.32 -1.18
N ARG A 155 -4.58 22.13 -0.55
CA ARG A 155 -5.67 23.12 -0.58
C ARG A 155 -5.28 24.47 0.03
N ARG A 156 -4.42 24.46 1.06
CA ARG A 156 -3.90 25.67 1.72
C ARG A 156 -2.75 26.35 0.96
N GLY A 157 -2.33 25.82 -0.20
CA GLY A 157 -1.25 26.39 -1.02
C GLY A 157 0.15 26.24 -0.41
N VAL A 158 0.33 25.31 0.54
CA VAL A 158 1.61 25.15 1.26
C VAL A 158 2.76 24.70 0.34
N TYR A 159 2.42 24.01 -0.75
CA TYR A 159 3.40 23.41 -1.66
C TYR A 159 3.86 24.32 -2.81
N ASP A 160 3.45 25.59 -2.88
CA ASP A 160 3.92 26.54 -3.90
C ASP A 160 5.37 27.02 -3.69
N ARG A 161 5.98 26.77 -2.52
CA ARG A 161 7.29 27.33 -2.12
C ARG A 161 8.42 26.31 -1.93
N GLY A 162 8.45 25.24 -2.73
CA GLY A 162 9.64 24.40 -2.87
C GLY A 162 9.94 23.37 -1.77
N ARG A 163 8.97 23.07 -0.88
CA ARG A 163 9.09 21.97 0.10
C ARG A 163 8.27 20.76 -0.34
N HIS A 164 8.78 19.97 -1.29
CA HIS A 164 8.08 18.78 -1.83
C HIS A 164 8.45 17.46 -1.13
N SER A 165 9.45 17.46 -0.25
CA SER A 165 9.99 16.23 0.39
C SER A 165 8.95 15.44 1.20
N GLU A 166 8.02 16.13 1.88
CA GLU A 166 6.96 15.48 2.67
C GLU A 166 5.98 14.69 1.79
N LEU A 167 5.55 15.32 0.69
CA LEU A 167 4.61 14.69 -0.24
C LEU A 167 5.27 13.55 -1.00
N GLU A 168 6.54 13.72 -1.37
CA GLU A 168 7.36 12.67 -1.96
C GLU A 168 7.48 11.44 -1.06
N SER A 169 7.84 11.66 0.20
CA SER A 169 8.01 10.60 1.19
C SER A 169 6.69 9.84 1.40
N CYS A 170 5.56 10.55 1.46
CA CYS A 170 4.24 9.92 1.58
C CYS A 170 3.85 9.12 0.33
N VAL A 171 4.10 9.65 -0.87
CA VAL A 171 3.78 8.95 -2.12
C VAL A 171 4.65 7.70 -2.25
N LEU A 172 5.94 7.78 -1.89
CA LEU A 172 6.85 6.62 -1.84
C LEU A 172 6.36 5.56 -0.85
N TYR A 173 5.94 5.97 0.36
CA TYR A 173 5.36 5.06 1.35
C TYR A 173 4.10 4.36 0.81
N TRP A 174 3.20 5.09 0.15
CA TRP A 174 2.00 4.50 -0.44
C TRP A 174 2.32 3.50 -1.56
N HIS A 175 3.29 3.81 -2.42
CA HIS A 175 3.72 2.89 -3.48
C HIS A 175 4.39 1.63 -2.92
N MET A 176 5.09 1.73 -1.79
CA MET A 176 5.61 0.55 -1.10
C MET A 176 4.46 -0.35 -0.61
N ILE A 177 3.41 0.22 -0.01
CA ILE A 177 2.21 -0.55 0.39
C ILE A 177 1.55 -1.21 -0.83
N ASP A 178 1.37 -0.46 -1.92
CA ASP A 178 0.77 -0.97 -3.16
C ASP A 178 1.61 -2.13 -3.76
N LEU A 179 2.93 -2.00 -3.77
CA LEU A 179 3.85 -3.05 -4.22
C LEU A 179 3.69 -4.33 -3.40
N VAL A 180 3.61 -4.22 -2.07
CA VAL A 180 3.38 -5.37 -1.19
C VAL A 180 2.04 -6.03 -1.54
N TRP A 181 0.97 -5.25 -1.71
CA TRP A 181 -0.33 -5.81 -2.09
C TRP A 181 -0.30 -6.58 -3.42
N VAL A 182 0.40 -6.03 -4.43
CA VAL A 182 0.58 -6.67 -5.74
C VAL A 182 1.26 -8.04 -5.62
N LEU A 183 2.17 -8.21 -4.65
CA LEU A 183 2.79 -9.50 -4.35
C LEU A 183 1.87 -10.43 -3.55
N LEU A 184 1.05 -9.88 -2.65
CA LEU A 184 0.10 -10.64 -1.84
C LEU A 184 -1.08 -11.18 -2.65
N PHE A 185 -1.64 -10.38 -3.55
CA PHE A 185 -2.80 -10.76 -4.35
C PHE A 185 -2.65 -12.12 -5.05
N PRO A 186 -1.61 -12.38 -5.86
CA PRO A 186 -1.46 -13.67 -6.53
C PRO A 186 -1.16 -14.81 -5.55
N LEU A 187 -0.43 -14.52 -4.48
CA LEU A 187 -0.05 -15.50 -3.45
C LEU A 187 -1.27 -15.98 -2.64
N LEU A 188 -2.22 -15.08 -2.38
CA LEU A 188 -3.42 -15.36 -1.59
C LEU A 188 -4.60 -15.83 -2.45
N TYR A 189 -4.83 -15.23 -3.63
CA TYR A 189 -6.06 -15.41 -4.42
C TYR A 189 -5.87 -16.12 -5.77
N LEU A 190 -4.72 -15.99 -6.45
CA LEU A 190 -4.61 -16.36 -7.87
C LEU A 190 -3.89 -17.70 -8.14
N GLN A 191 -2.94 -18.11 -7.30
CA GLN A 191 -2.19 -19.36 -7.56
C GLN A 191 -3.13 -20.59 -7.48
N ARG A 192 -3.52 -21.08 -8.66
CA ARG A 192 -4.01 -22.43 -8.93
C ARG A 192 -2.86 -23.28 -9.44
#